data_AF-A0A1V0DK05-F1
#
_entry.id   AF-A0A1V0DK05-F1
#
_cell.length_a   1.000
_cell.length_b   1.000
_cell.length_c   1.000
_cell.angle_alpha   90.00
_cell.angle_beta   90.00
_cell.angle_gamma   90.00
#
_symmetry.space_group_name_H-M   'P 1'
#
loop_
_entity.id
_entity.type
_entity.pdbx_description
1 polymer ?
#
loop_
_entity_poly.entity_id
_entity_poly.type
_entity_poly.pdbx_seq_one_letter_code
_entity_poly.pdbx_strand_id
1 'polypeptide(L)'
;FEPNYPGWYDKYGKWWENYNRMSIPNGHNPIAYEPEDANYYYPHRCWTCMVPCMIREDMVYDKVDGQWRTYCSEPCHWTDKVAFRPIYQGRSTPNMGQLIGHREWETLYHGWNWADIIADMGFVRDDGKTLIAQPQ
;
A
#
# COMPACT_ATOMS: atom_id res chain seq x y z
N PHE A 1 15.25 -7.22 17.35
CA PHE A 1 15.46 -6.06 16.44
C PHE A 1 16.43 -5.06 17.04
N GLU A 2 16.18 -4.57 18.26
CA GLU A 2 16.98 -3.52 18.90
C GLU A 2 18.52 -3.67 18.81
N PRO A 3 19.14 -4.85 19.06
CA PRO A 3 20.60 -4.96 18.98
C PRO A 3 21.19 -4.72 17.58
N ASN A 4 20.43 -5.00 16.52
CA ASN A 4 20.85 -4.83 15.13
C ASN A 4 20.40 -3.49 14.54
N TYR A 5 19.39 -2.88 15.14
CA TYR A 5 18.78 -1.62 14.71
C TYR A 5 18.48 -0.78 15.95
N PRO A 6 19.49 -0.11 16.55
CA PRO A 6 19.27 0.75 17.70
C PRO A 6 18.23 1.84 17.42
N GLY A 7 17.26 2.00 18.30
CA GLY A 7 16.08 2.87 18.15
C GLY A 7 14.90 2.22 17.43
N TRP A 8 14.97 0.93 17.08
CA TRP A 8 13.86 0.22 16.44
C TRP A 8 12.65 0.15 17.35
N TYR A 9 12.83 -0.15 18.63
CA TYR A 9 11.71 -0.26 19.56
C TYR A 9 11.05 1.11 19.77
N ASP A 10 11.84 2.18 19.90
CA ASP A 10 11.30 3.53 20.05
C ASP A 10 10.46 3.95 18.84
N LYS A 11 10.87 3.54 17.63
CA LYS A 11 10.16 3.88 16.39
C LYS A 11 8.97 2.95 16.07
N TYR A 12 9.10 1.65 16.29
CA TYR A 12 8.14 0.63 15.82
C TYR A 12 7.51 -0.23 16.92
N GLY A 13 8.05 -0.21 18.14
CA GLY A 13 7.63 -1.08 19.24
C GLY A 13 6.15 -0.92 19.61
N LYS A 14 5.69 0.33 19.76
CA LYS A 14 4.29 0.64 20.07
C LYS A 14 3.31 0.06 19.05
N TRP A 15 3.69 0.04 17.77
CA TRP A 15 2.84 -0.54 16.73
C TRP A 15 2.64 -2.03 16.95
N TRP A 16 3.72 -2.77 17.28
CA TRP A 16 3.65 -4.21 17.53
C TRP A 16 2.92 -4.58 18.82
N GLU A 17 3.02 -3.74 19.86
CA GLU A 17 2.23 -3.91 21.09
C GLU A 17 0.74 -3.75 20.81
N ASN A 18 0.36 -2.76 20.00
CA ASN A 18 -1.01 -2.59 19.53
C ASN A 18 -1.46 -3.78 18.66
N TYR A 19 -0.61 -4.26 17.74
CA TYR A 19 -0.90 -5.44 16.94
C TYR A 19 -1.22 -6.65 17.82
N ASN A 20 -0.40 -6.91 18.84
CA ASN A 20 -0.62 -8.04 19.75
C ASN A 20 -1.92 -7.90 20.57
N ARG A 21 -2.30 -6.68 20.94
CA ARG A 21 -3.57 -6.42 21.64
C ARG A 21 -4.79 -6.61 20.73
N MET A 22 -4.68 -6.26 19.45
CA MET A 22 -5.79 -6.23 18.48
C MET A 22 -5.89 -7.50 17.62
N SER A 23 -4.91 -8.39 17.64
CA SER A 23 -4.90 -9.62 16.83
C SER A 23 -5.98 -10.63 17.22
N ILE A 24 -6.60 -10.47 18.38
CA ILE A 24 -7.69 -11.32 18.88
C ILE A 24 -9.03 -10.71 18.44
N PRO A 25 -9.96 -11.50 17.88
CA PRO A 25 -11.30 -11.02 17.54
C PRO A 25 -12.04 -10.47 18.77
N ASN A 26 -12.10 -9.15 18.90
CA ASN A 26 -12.66 -8.44 20.06
C ASN A 26 -13.50 -7.21 19.67
N GLY A 27 -13.91 -7.12 18.40
CA GLY A 27 -14.71 -6.01 17.86
C GLY A 27 -13.89 -4.92 17.16
N HIS A 28 -12.56 -4.98 17.20
CA HIS A 28 -11.70 -4.11 16.39
C HIS A 28 -11.72 -4.52 14.90
N ASN A 29 -11.51 -3.53 14.04
CA ASN A 29 -11.15 -3.70 12.64
C ASN A 29 -9.71 -4.23 12.51
N PRO A 30 -9.29 -4.68 11.31
CA PRO A 30 -7.88 -4.94 11.07
C PRO A 30 -7.05 -3.68 11.40
N ILE A 31 -5.89 -3.85 12.05
CA ILE A 31 -5.06 -2.73 12.54
C ILE A 31 -4.73 -1.66 11.50
N ALA A 32 -4.70 -2.03 10.21
CA ALA A 32 -4.50 -1.11 9.09
C ALA A 32 -5.59 -0.04 8.97
N TYR A 33 -6.75 -0.30 9.57
CA TYR A 33 -7.96 0.53 9.58
C TYR A 33 -8.34 1.00 10.99
N GLU A 34 -7.38 0.98 11.94
CA GLU A 34 -7.55 1.47 13.32
C GLU A 34 -6.69 2.71 13.58
N PRO A 35 -6.91 3.83 12.88
CA PRO A 35 -6.01 5.00 12.95
C PRO A 35 -6.01 5.67 14.33
N GLU A 36 -7.12 5.64 15.07
CA GLU A 36 -7.23 6.28 16.38
C GLU A 36 -6.50 5.47 17.47
N ASP A 37 -6.72 4.14 17.48
CA ASP A 37 -6.16 3.26 18.51
C ASP A 37 -4.74 2.76 18.21
N ALA A 38 -4.38 2.60 16.92
CA ALA A 38 -3.09 2.07 16.50
C ALA A 38 -2.11 3.14 15.97
N ASN A 39 -2.58 4.38 15.77
CA ASN A 39 -1.85 5.45 15.09
C ASN A 39 -1.21 4.98 13.77
N TYR A 40 -1.93 4.12 13.05
CA TYR A 40 -1.50 3.56 11.79
C TYR A 40 -2.58 3.77 10.74
N TYR A 41 -2.14 4.21 9.56
CA TYR A 41 -3.01 4.53 8.46
C TYR A 41 -2.63 3.62 7.30
N TYR A 42 -3.62 2.98 6.70
CA TYR A 42 -3.42 2.16 5.51
C TYR A 42 -2.58 2.93 4.48
N PRO A 43 -1.40 2.43 4.10
CA PRO A 43 -0.49 3.13 3.21
C PRO A 43 -1.00 3.08 1.77
N HIS A 44 -0.94 4.21 1.07
CA HIS A 44 -1.09 4.22 -0.39
C HIS A 44 0.00 3.38 -1.05
N ARG A 45 -0.31 2.77 -2.19
CA ARG A 45 0.70 2.03 -2.96
C ARG A 45 1.47 2.94 -3.92
N CYS A 46 2.74 2.62 -4.10
CA CYS A 46 3.56 3.25 -5.13
C CYS A 46 3.11 2.79 -6.52
N TRP A 47 2.77 3.73 -7.40
CA TRP A 47 2.35 3.45 -8.77
C TRP A 47 3.39 2.66 -9.58
N THR A 48 4.66 2.93 -9.31
CA THR A 48 5.80 2.35 -10.03
C THR A 48 6.07 0.91 -9.60
N CYS A 49 6.38 0.70 -8.31
CA CYS A 49 6.85 -0.59 -7.81
C CYS A 49 5.77 -1.44 -7.12
N MET A 50 4.55 -0.93 -6.95
CA MET A 50 3.44 -1.58 -6.25
C MET A 50 3.65 -1.88 -4.76
N VAL A 51 4.78 -1.46 -4.19
CA VAL A 51 5.07 -1.55 -2.76
C VAL A 51 4.32 -0.46 -2.00
N PRO A 52 3.77 -0.74 -0.79
CA PRO A 52 3.21 0.28 0.07
C PRO A 52 4.20 1.40 0.41
N CYS A 53 3.74 2.64 0.35
CA CYS A 53 4.52 3.82 0.71
C CYS A 53 4.56 4.00 2.23
N MET A 54 5.50 3.31 2.89
CA MET A 54 5.57 3.23 4.35
C MET A 54 6.35 4.38 5.01
N ILE A 55 7.23 5.06 4.27
CA ILE A 55 8.06 6.17 4.76
C ILE A 55 7.44 7.46 4.23
N ARG A 56 6.76 8.22 5.10
CA ARG A 56 5.96 9.39 4.70
C ARG A 56 6.82 10.52 4.14
N GLU A 57 8.05 10.64 4.64
CA GLU A 57 9.01 11.67 4.27
C GLU A 57 9.49 11.52 2.81
N ASP A 58 9.50 10.29 2.29
CA ASP A 58 9.92 9.97 0.93
C ASP A 58 8.75 9.98 -0.08
N MET A 59 7.52 10.15 0.41
CA MET A 59 6.33 10.07 -0.45
C MET A 59 6.26 11.25 -1.40
N VAL A 60 6.07 10.94 -2.68
CA VAL A 60 5.78 11.92 -3.73
C VAL A 60 4.36 11.69 -4.22
N TYR A 61 3.63 12.78 -4.46
CA TYR A 61 2.29 12.76 -5.05
C TYR A 61 2.28 13.67 -6.27
N ASP A 62 1.74 13.18 -7.39
CA ASP A 62 1.68 13.96 -8.62
C ASP A 62 0.53 13.50 -9.52
N LYS A 63 0.06 14.40 -10.38
CA LYS A 63 -0.91 14.09 -11.43
C LYS A 63 -0.17 13.82 -12.74
N VAL A 64 -0.04 12.54 -13.09
CA VAL A 64 0.68 12.10 -14.30
C VAL A 64 -0.31 11.46 -15.27
N ASP A 65 -0.28 11.90 -16.52
CA ASP A 65 -1.20 11.48 -17.59
C ASP A 65 -2.68 11.61 -17.18
N GLY A 66 -3.03 12.64 -16.41
CA GLY A 66 -4.40 12.89 -15.94
C GLY A 66 -4.81 12.12 -14.67
N GLN A 67 -4.00 11.17 -14.20
CA GLN A 67 -4.28 10.35 -13.02
C GLN A 67 -3.48 10.86 -11.81
N TRP A 68 -4.13 10.99 -10.64
CA TRP A 68 -3.42 11.21 -9.38
C TRP A 68 -2.70 9.92 -8.97
N ARG A 69 -1.41 10.02 -8.67
CA ARG A 69 -0.54 8.88 -8.36
C ARG A 69 0.32 9.19 -7.15
N THR A 70 0.59 8.15 -6.37
CA THR A 70 1.48 8.18 -5.20
C THR A 70 2.73 7.35 -5.51
N TYR A 71 3.88 7.80 -5.01
CA TYR A 71 5.17 7.12 -5.18
C TYR A 71 5.89 7.03 -3.85
N CYS A 72 6.60 5.93 -3.62
CA CYS A 72 7.34 5.72 -2.37
C CYS A 72 8.69 6.44 -2.33
N SER A 73 9.11 7.03 -3.46
CA SER A 73 10.38 7.76 -3.57
C SER A 73 10.46 8.58 -4.87
N GLU A 74 11.35 9.58 -4.89
CA GLU A 74 11.64 10.38 -6.10
C GLU A 74 12.07 9.52 -7.31
N PRO A 75 12.92 8.48 -7.18
CA PRO A 75 13.25 7.62 -8.32
C PRO A 75 12.04 6.87 -8.88
N CYS A 76 11.10 6.45 -8.02
CA CYS A 76 9.87 5.81 -8.49
C CYS A 76 9.01 6.79 -9.30
N HIS A 77 8.85 8.02 -8.81
CA HIS A 77 8.15 9.09 -9.51
C HIS A 77 8.81 9.42 -10.86
N TRP A 78 10.14 9.61 -10.88
CA TRP A 78 10.88 9.88 -12.11
C TRP A 78 10.75 8.75 -13.13
N THR A 79 10.81 7.49 -12.67
CA THR A 79 10.70 6.32 -13.53
C THR A 79 9.38 6.34 -14.29
N ASP A 80 8.27 6.52 -13.58
CA ASP A 80 6.97 6.60 -14.21
C ASP A 80 6.79 7.88 -15.03
N LYS A 81 7.05 9.06 -14.45
CA LYS A 81 6.74 10.35 -15.09
C LYS A 81 7.62 10.66 -16.30
N VAL A 82 8.90 10.25 -16.27
CA VAL A 82 9.92 10.71 -17.22
C VAL A 82 10.55 9.57 -18.00
N ALA A 83 11.01 8.51 -17.33
CA ALA A 83 11.80 7.46 -17.98
C ALA A 83 10.94 6.53 -18.84
N PHE A 84 9.81 6.07 -18.31
CA PHE A 84 8.93 5.10 -18.96
C PHE A 84 7.95 5.83 -19.87
N ARG A 85 8.52 6.34 -20.98
CA ARG A 85 7.83 7.08 -22.03
C ARG A 85 8.10 6.46 -23.39
N PRO A 86 7.28 6.73 -24.43
CA PRO A 86 7.54 6.23 -25.78
C PRO A 86 8.87 6.72 -26.38
N ILE A 87 9.30 7.91 -25.96
CA ILE A 87 10.59 8.51 -26.32
C ILE A 87 11.25 8.98 -25.02
N TYR A 88 12.50 8.57 -24.81
CA TYR A 88 13.32 8.99 -23.69
C TYR A 88 14.69 9.45 -24.20
N GLN A 89 15.11 10.67 -23.84
CA GLN A 89 16.36 11.30 -24.29
C GLN A 89 16.57 11.20 -25.82
N GLY A 90 15.50 11.40 -26.59
CA GLY A 90 15.53 11.35 -28.06
C GLY A 90 15.59 9.94 -28.67
N ARG A 91 15.53 8.88 -27.86
CA ARG A 91 15.52 7.49 -28.34
C ARG A 91 14.13 6.87 -28.13
N SER A 92 13.68 6.09 -29.10
CA SER A 92 12.47 5.29 -28.94
C SER A 92 12.70 4.17 -27.92
N THR A 93 11.74 3.99 -27.01
CA THR A 93 11.83 3.06 -25.87
C THR A 93 10.62 2.12 -25.84
N PRO A 94 10.41 1.31 -26.89
CA PRO A 94 9.19 0.49 -27.03
C PRO A 94 9.02 -0.55 -25.90
N ASN A 95 10.13 -0.95 -25.26
CA ASN A 95 10.13 -1.98 -24.22
C ASN A 95 10.02 -1.43 -22.79
N MET A 96 10.15 -0.11 -22.59
CA MET A 96 10.00 0.48 -21.23
C MET A 96 8.52 0.70 -20.85
N GLY A 97 7.63 0.75 -21.85
CA GLY A 97 6.19 0.86 -21.65
C GLY A 97 5.76 2.14 -20.91
N GLN A 98 4.47 2.28 -20.67
CA GLN A 98 3.91 3.24 -19.73
C GLN A 98 3.16 2.45 -18.65
N LEU A 99 3.24 2.91 -17.40
CA LEU A 99 2.52 2.30 -16.29
C LEU A 99 1.08 2.82 -16.28
N ILE A 100 0.20 2.10 -16.97
CA ILE A 100 -1.20 2.45 -17.17
C ILE A 100 -2.15 1.41 -16.57
N GLY A 101 -3.45 1.72 -16.57
CA GLY A 101 -4.52 0.85 -16.10
C GLY A 101 -4.83 0.99 -14.60
N HIS A 102 -5.69 0.11 -14.10
CA HIS A 102 -5.97 -0.03 -12.67
C HIS A 102 -4.87 -0.87 -12.04
N ARG A 103 -3.92 -0.19 -11.37
CA ARG A 103 -2.73 -0.84 -10.81
C ARG A 103 -2.88 -1.15 -9.34
N GLU A 104 -3.35 -0.18 -8.58
CA GLU A 104 -3.48 -0.25 -7.12
C GLU A 104 -4.94 -0.41 -6.69
N TRP A 105 -5.12 -0.86 -5.44
CA TRP A 105 -6.43 -1.23 -4.88
C TRP A 105 -7.26 -0.01 -4.46
N GLU A 106 -6.60 1.08 -4.08
CA GLU A 106 -7.21 2.32 -3.62
C GLU A 106 -8.03 3.01 -4.72
N THR A 107 -7.58 3.01 -5.97
CA THR A 107 -8.38 3.48 -7.13
C THR A 107 -9.38 2.42 -7.59
N LEU A 108 -9.01 1.13 -7.61
CA LEU A 108 -9.89 0.06 -8.11
C LEU A 108 -11.15 -0.09 -7.25
N TYR A 109 -11.00 -0.06 -5.92
CA TYR A 109 -12.07 -0.26 -4.95
C TYR A 109 -12.46 1.03 -4.23
N HIS A 110 -12.23 2.19 -4.84
CA HIS A 110 -12.57 3.47 -4.23
C HIS A 110 -14.06 3.53 -3.87
N GLY A 111 -14.37 3.80 -2.60
CA GLY A 111 -15.74 3.89 -2.09
C GLY A 111 -16.42 2.54 -1.80
N TRP A 112 -15.72 1.42 -1.97
CA TRP A 112 -16.25 0.10 -1.63
C TRP A 112 -16.11 -0.19 -0.13
N ASN A 113 -17.03 -1.01 0.39
CA ASN A 113 -16.92 -1.56 1.72
C ASN A 113 -15.94 -2.74 1.73
N TRP A 114 -15.17 -2.88 2.82
CA TRP A 114 -14.09 -3.86 2.92
C TRP A 114 -14.57 -5.31 2.75
N ALA A 115 -15.73 -5.67 3.32
CA ALA A 115 -16.27 -7.01 3.20
C ALA A 115 -16.61 -7.36 1.74
N ASP A 116 -17.07 -6.37 0.96
CA ASP A 116 -17.41 -6.57 -0.45
C ASP A 116 -16.15 -6.78 -1.29
N ILE A 117 -15.07 -6.04 -0.98
CA ILE A 117 -13.76 -6.22 -1.62
C ILE A 117 -13.21 -7.63 -1.34
N ILE A 118 -13.27 -8.09 -0.09
CA ILE A 118 -12.83 -9.43 0.30
C ILE A 118 -13.62 -10.53 -0.45
N ALA A 119 -14.94 -10.34 -0.57
CA ALA A 119 -15.81 -11.29 -1.27
C ALA A 119 -15.52 -11.30 -2.78
N ASP A 120 -15.36 -10.13 -3.41
CA ASP A 120 -15.03 -9.97 -4.83
C ASP A 120 -13.69 -10.65 -5.18
N MET A 121 -12.68 -10.47 -4.32
CA MET A 121 -11.37 -11.12 -4.48
C MET A 121 -11.38 -12.64 -4.16
N GLY A 122 -12.49 -13.18 -3.65
CA GLY A 122 -12.59 -14.59 -3.27
C GLY A 122 -11.74 -14.96 -2.05
N PHE A 123 -11.48 -14.02 -1.13
CA PHE A 123 -10.66 -14.24 0.07
C PHE A 123 -11.44 -14.79 1.26
N VAL A 124 -12.44 -15.62 0.96
CA VAL A 124 -13.32 -16.29 1.92
C VAL A 124 -13.24 -17.79 1.68
N ARG A 125 -13.23 -18.58 2.75
CA ARG A 125 -13.24 -20.05 2.69
C ARG A 125 -14.58 -20.56 2.16
N ASP A 126 -14.67 -21.87 1.93
CA ASP A 126 -15.87 -22.55 1.40
C ASP A 126 -17.13 -22.36 2.26
N ASP A 127 -16.99 -21.97 3.54
CA ASP A 127 -18.12 -21.67 4.42
C ASP A 127 -18.77 -20.29 4.16
N GLY A 128 -18.21 -19.51 3.22
CA GLY A 128 -18.75 -18.23 2.77
C GLY A 128 -18.66 -17.09 3.79
N LYS A 129 -17.96 -17.29 4.91
CA LYS A 129 -17.85 -16.27 5.98
C LYS A 129 -16.48 -16.19 6.67
N THR A 130 -15.71 -17.27 6.65
CA THR A 130 -14.41 -17.30 7.31
C THR A 130 -13.35 -16.78 6.35
N LEU A 131 -12.62 -15.72 6.73
CA LEU A 131 -11.52 -15.20 5.93
C LEU A 131 -10.42 -16.26 5.74
N ILE A 132 -9.84 -16.32 4.53
CA ILE A 132 -8.70 -17.19 4.25
C ILE A 132 -7.50 -16.77 5.12
N ALA A 133 -7.15 -15.48 5.06
CA ALA A 133 -6.09 -14.90 5.87
C ALA A 133 -6.53 -14.74 7.33
N GLN A 134 -5.66 -15.13 8.27
CA GLN A 134 -5.86 -14.98 9.71
C GLN A 134 -4.58 -14.42 10.34
N PRO A 135 -4.68 -13.60 11.39
CA PRO A 135 -3.52 -13.02 12.08
C PRO A 135 -2.77 -14.01 12.98
N GLN A 136 -3.30 -15.23 13.16
CA GLN A 136 -2.76 -16.35 13.94
C GLN A 136 -3.32 -17.69 13.44
#